data_AF-A0A6I7QL85-F1
#
_entry.id   AF-A0A6I7QL85-F1
#
_cell.length_a   1.000
_cell.length_b   1.000
_cell.length_c   1.000
_cell.angle_alpha   90.00
_cell.angle_beta   90.00
_cell.angle_gamma   90.00
#
_symmetry.space_group_name_H-M   'P 1'
#
loop_
_entity.id
_entity.type
_entity.pdbx_description
1 polymer ?
#
loop_
_entity_poly.entity_id
_entity_poly.type
_entity_poly.pdbx_seq_one_letter_code
_entity_poly.pdbx_strand_id
1 'polypeptide(L)'
;MKRKIRNIRLSLIPFLAFAALFYACQKETEMDEFPGSLIVELRESFVENERIPAIYVVTQEEFPCANFYIDYTYSHTEGQRNIRFNRLVLPGNCLTAFGRAKAFIELESMHDGIHNVHLEVNNDKLLTEFHLATDILTVEMPLGKIWSIQFPETMMYRLSDDYVWGYVHAIAPQSHNDYSQFFKQLTEAGAEEKQLEPGNYGFFRVGEDSFVLFVHEMHFHPETPFVLLFDNDFQTLTDIAYSFSDDFVIVLYSAKGDVYHNQQP
;
A
#
# COMPACT_ATOMS: atom_id res chain seq x y z
N MET A 1 -84.01 -3.77 -18.67
CA MET A 1 -83.03 -2.68 -18.40
C MET A 1 -81.64 -3.18 -18.80
N LYS A 2 -81.16 -2.85 -20.00
CA LYS A 2 -79.89 -3.35 -20.57
C LYS A 2 -78.74 -2.42 -20.16
N ARG A 3 -77.73 -2.92 -19.42
CA ARG A 3 -76.47 -2.19 -19.17
C ARG A 3 -75.35 -2.75 -20.05
N LYS A 4 -74.81 -1.91 -20.93
CA LYS A 4 -73.62 -2.14 -21.77
C LYS A 4 -72.37 -2.11 -20.90
N ILE A 5 -71.55 -3.17 -20.96
CA ILE A 5 -70.19 -3.19 -20.41
C ILE A 5 -69.26 -2.65 -21.50
N ARG A 6 -68.51 -1.58 -21.19
CA ARG A 6 -67.53 -0.93 -22.06
C ARG A 6 -66.17 -1.63 -21.86
N ASN A 7 -65.61 -2.16 -22.94
CA ASN A 7 -64.25 -2.70 -22.97
C ASN A 7 -63.23 -1.55 -22.87
N ILE A 8 -62.44 -1.52 -21.80
CA ILE A 8 -61.28 -0.66 -21.64
C ILE A 8 -60.08 -1.39 -22.24
N ARG A 9 -59.55 -0.89 -23.35
CA ARG A 9 -58.25 -1.33 -23.88
C ARG A 9 -57.15 -0.65 -23.06
N LEU A 10 -56.59 -1.38 -22.09
CA LEU A 10 -55.37 -0.96 -21.39
C LEU A 10 -54.20 -1.04 -22.37
N SER A 11 -53.62 0.11 -22.72
CA SER A 11 -52.41 0.22 -23.54
C SER A 11 -51.21 -0.23 -22.71
N LEU A 12 -50.70 -1.43 -23.00
CA LEU A 12 -49.60 -2.11 -22.32
C LEU A 12 -48.19 -1.64 -22.76
N ILE A 13 -48.09 -0.42 -23.30
CA ILE A 13 -46.90 0.05 -24.03
C ILE A 13 -45.92 0.92 -23.21
N PRO A 14 -46.28 1.67 -22.13
CA PRO A 14 -45.27 2.50 -21.45
C PRO A 14 -44.45 1.76 -20.38
N PHE A 15 -44.81 0.52 -20.01
CA PHE A 15 -44.11 -0.21 -18.94
C PHE A 15 -42.91 -1.04 -19.43
N LEU A 16 -42.86 -1.40 -20.72
CA LEU A 16 -41.74 -2.17 -21.29
C LEU A 16 -40.49 -1.31 -21.58
N ALA A 17 -40.63 0.01 -21.74
CA ALA A 17 -39.49 0.90 -22.02
C ALA A 17 -38.66 1.23 -20.78
N PHE A 18 -39.23 1.13 -19.57
CA PHE A 18 -38.52 1.46 -18.31
C PHE A 18 -37.69 0.28 -17.78
N ALA A 19 -38.08 -0.96 -18.10
CA ALA A 19 -37.33 -2.16 -17.70
C ALA A 19 -36.05 -2.40 -18.53
N ALA A 20 -35.96 -1.82 -19.74
CA ALA A 20 -34.77 -1.95 -20.60
C ALA A 20 -33.59 -1.07 -20.15
N LEU A 21 -33.82 -0.06 -19.29
CA LEU A 21 -32.76 0.80 -18.78
C LEU A 21 -32.00 0.22 -17.58
N PHE A 22 -32.51 -0.84 -16.95
CA PHE A 22 -31.84 -1.52 -15.83
C PHE A 22 -31.10 -2.80 -16.26
N TYR A 23 -31.18 -3.19 -17.54
CA TYR A 23 -30.48 -4.36 -18.08
C TYR A 23 -29.20 -4.01 -18.85
N ALA A 24 -28.69 -2.78 -18.73
CA ALA A 24 -27.30 -2.47 -19.04
C ALA A 24 -26.38 -3.06 -17.95
N CYS A 25 -26.41 -4.40 -17.85
CA CYS A 25 -25.44 -5.22 -17.17
C CYS A 25 -24.09 -4.89 -17.83
N GLN A 26 -23.24 -4.14 -17.13
CA GLN A 26 -21.86 -3.92 -17.59
C GLN A 26 -21.21 -5.30 -17.68
N LYS A 27 -20.94 -5.73 -18.92
CA LYS A 27 -20.09 -6.88 -19.18
C LYS A 27 -18.72 -6.51 -18.61
N GLU A 28 -18.22 -7.30 -17.65
CA GLU A 28 -16.83 -7.23 -17.22
C GLU A 28 -15.97 -7.25 -18.49
N THR A 29 -15.39 -6.09 -18.81
CA THR A 29 -14.55 -5.95 -19.99
C THR A 29 -13.19 -6.45 -19.56
N GLU A 30 -13.01 -7.78 -19.63
CA GLU A 30 -11.70 -8.40 -19.52
C GLU A 30 -10.81 -7.81 -20.61
N MET A 31 -9.69 -7.22 -20.22
CA MET A 31 -8.66 -6.78 -21.17
C MET A 31 -7.78 -7.99 -21.49
N ASP A 32 -7.71 -8.37 -22.77
CA ASP A 32 -6.96 -9.54 -23.24
C ASP A 32 -5.43 -9.38 -23.11
N GLU A 33 -4.92 -8.15 -23.02
CA GLU A 33 -3.49 -7.84 -22.86
C GLU A 33 -3.30 -6.80 -21.76
N PHE A 34 -2.25 -6.97 -20.94
CA PHE A 34 -1.91 -6.04 -19.87
C PHE A 34 -1.43 -4.71 -20.49
N PRO A 35 -2.12 -3.59 -20.26
CA PRO A 35 -1.73 -2.32 -20.86
C PRO A 35 -0.55 -1.73 -20.10
N GLY A 36 0.51 -1.37 -20.84
CA GLY A 36 1.56 -0.50 -20.33
C GLY A 36 2.68 -1.18 -19.55
N SER A 37 3.45 -0.35 -18.85
CA SER A 37 4.60 -0.78 -18.05
C SER A 37 4.28 -0.78 -16.56
N LEU A 38 4.98 -1.64 -15.82
CA LEU A 38 4.88 -1.81 -14.38
C LEU A 38 6.06 -1.14 -13.69
N ILE A 39 5.76 -0.45 -12.59
CA ILE A 39 6.74 0.08 -11.65
C ILE A 39 6.64 -0.78 -10.39
N VAL A 40 7.79 -1.28 -9.95
CA VAL A 40 7.92 -2.13 -8.76
C VAL A 40 8.70 -1.37 -7.69
N GLU A 41 8.12 -1.30 -6.49
CA GLU A 41 8.72 -0.74 -5.29
C GLU A 41 8.95 -1.86 -4.28
N LEU A 42 10.14 -1.90 -3.68
CA LEU A 42 10.44 -2.78 -2.56
C LEU A 42 9.74 -2.30 -1.30
N ARG A 43 9.12 -3.21 -0.56
CA ARG A 43 8.38 -2.96 0.68
C ARG A 43 8.69 -4.04 1.72
N GLU A 44 8.29 -3.79 2.96
CA GLU A 44 8.10 -4.84 3.98
C GLU A 44 6.64 -4.84 4.43
N SER A 45 6.14 -6.01 4.85
CA SER A 45 4.87 -6.16 5.55
C SER A 45 5.05 -7.03 6.79
N PHE A 46 4.00 -7.11 7.61
CA PHE A 46 3.93 -8.03 8.73
C PHE A 46 2.82 -9.06 8.46
N VAL A 47 3.19 -10.34 8.47
CA VAL A 47 2.26 -11.48 8.41
C VAL A 47 2.44 -12.29 9.67
N GLU A 48 1.38 -12.45 10.46
CA GLU A 48 1.43 -13.17 11.75
C GLU A 48 2.53 -12.66 12.71
N ASN A 49 2.80 -11.34 12.68
CA ASN A 49 3.88 -10.64 13.41
C ASN A 49 5.31 -10.96 12.92
N GLU A 50 5.46 -11.64 11.79
CA GLU A 50 6.75 -11.81 11.13
C GLU A 50 6.93 -10.76 10.04
N ARG A 51 8.08 -10.07 10.07
CA ARG A 51 8.46 -9.10 9.04
C ARG A 51 8.89 -9.82 7.78
N ILE A 52 8.18 -9.60 6.68
CA ILE A 52 8.45 -10.25 5.40
C ILE A 52 8.73 -9.21 4.30
N PRO A 53 9.67 -9.49 3.37
CA PRO A 53 9.82 -8.70 2.16
C PRO A 53 8.57 -8.77 1.29
N ALA A 54 8.24 -7.65 0.66
CA ALA A 54 7.13 -7.55 -0.27
C ALA A 54 7.53 -6.67 -1.47
N ILE A 55 6.74 -6.77 -2.53
CA ILE A 55 6.78 -5.80 -3.62
C ILE A 55 5.42 -5.13 -3.77
N TYR A 56 5.44 -3.81 -3.95
CA TYR A 56 4.29 -3.03 -4.35
C TYR A 56 4.43 -2.69 -5.82
N VAL A 57 3.45 -3.08 -6.61
CA VAL A 57 3.47 -2.96 -8.07
C VAL A 57 2.37 -2.01 -8.49
N VAL A 58 2.71 -1.04 -9.33
CA VAL A 58 1.74 -0.11 -9.92
C VAL A 58 1.92 -0.01 -11.43
N THR A 59 0.84 0.25 -12.14
CA THR A 59 0.92 0.66 -13.54
C THR A 59 1.54 2.04 -13.67
N GLN A 60 2.26 2.29 -14.76
CA GLN A 60 2.72 3.63 -15.08
C GLN A 60 1.56 4.55 -15.49
N GLU A 61 0.56 3.98 -16.18
CA GLU A 61 -0.64 4.64 -16.66
C GLU A 61 -1.73 4.72 -15.57
N GLU A 62 -2.60 5.72 -15.72
CA GLU A 62 -3.80 5.90 -14.91
C GLU A 62 -5.05 5.42 -15.66
N PHE A 63 -6.01 4.91 -14.89
CA PHE A 63 -7.27 4.38 -15.37
C PHE A 63 -8.43 5.13 -14.73
N PRO A 64 -9.64 5.13 -15.32
CA PRO A 64 -10.79 5.90 -14.84
C PRO A 64 -11.44 5.30 -13.57
N CYS A 65 -10.64 4.67 -12.70
CA CYS A 65 -11.05 4.14 -11.41
C CYS A 65 -9.87 4.14 -10.43
N ALA A 66 -10.02 4.75 -9.26
CA ALA A 66 -8.91 4.88 -8.32
C ALA A 66 -8.55 3.58 -7.60
N ASN A 67 -9.44 2.57 -7.66
CA ASN A 67 -9.26 1.27 -7.04
C ASN A 67 -9.17 0.12 -8.06
N PHE A 68 -8.69 0.39 -9.28
CA PHE A 68 -8.21 -0.70 -10.15
C PHE A 68 -7.15 -1.52 -9.42
N TYR A 69 -7.16 -2.83 -9.60
CA TYR A 69 -6.12 -3.71 -9.08
C TYR A 69 -5.55 -4.61 -10.17
N ILE A 70 -4.34 -5.08 -9.94
CA ILE A 70 -3.62 -6.00 -10.81
C ILE A 70 -3.89 -7.41 -10.29
N ASP A 71 -4.52 -8.25 -11.11
CA ASP A 71 -4.61 -9.68 -10.84
C ASP A 71 -3.27 -10.35 -11.16
N TYR A 72 -2.82 -11.22 -10.26
CA TYR A 72 -1.53 -11.90 -10.39
C TYR A 72 -1.60 -13.33 -9.87
N THR A 73 -0.66 -14.16 -10.34
CA THR A 73 -0.37 -15.45 -9.71
C THR A 73 1.01 -15.40 -9.08
N TYR A 74 1.13 -15.95 -7.87
CA TYR A 74 2.38 -16.14 -7.16
C TYR A 74 2.58 -17.62 -6.87
N SER A 75 3.78 -18.11 -7.10
CA SER A 75 4.17 -19.47 -6.72
C SER A 75 5.64 -19.52 -6.33
N HIS A 76 5.95 -20.44 -5.43
CA HIS A 76 7.31 -20.72 -4.98
C HIS A 76 7.59 -22.20 -5.15
N THR A 77 8.61 -22.53 -5.96
CA THR A 77 9.02 -23.92 -6.24
C THR A 77 10.54 -23.96 -6.29
N GLU A 78 11.15 -24.88 -5.52
CA GLU A 78 12.60 -25.16 -5.60
C GLU A 78 13.52 -23.94 -5.47
N GLY A 79 13.19 -22.98 -4.60
CA GLY A 79 14.00 -21.77 -4.39
C GLY A 79 13.78 -20.66 -5.44
N GLN A 80 12.91 -20.87 -6.42
CA GLN A 80 12.49 -19.84 -7.37
C GLN A 80 11.12 -19.29 -7.00
N ARG A 81 10.97 -17.97 -7.13
CA ARG A 81 9.69 -17.27 -6.98
C ARG A 81 9.21 -16.83 -8.35
N ASN A 82 8.00 -17.23 -8.72
CA ASN A 82 7.39 -16.88 -9.99
C ASN A 82 6.16 -16.02 -9.74
N ILE A 83 6.19 -14.79 -10.26
CA ILE A 83 5.09 -13.83 -10.21
C ILE A 83 4.69 -13.52 -11.64
N ARG A 84 3.43 -13.78 -11.97
CA ARG A 84 2.85 -13.43 -13.28
C ARG A 84 1.70 -12.46 -13.09
N PHE A 85 1.81 -11.30 -13.72
CA PHE A 85 0.77 -10.29 -13.78
C PHE A 85 -0.19 -10.65 -14.93
N ASN A 86 -1.43 -11.01 -14.59
CA ASN A 86 -2.37 -11.61 -15.53
C ASN A 86 -3.14 -10.55 -16.30
N ARG A 87 -3.78 -9.63 -15.56
CA ARG A 87 -4.71 -8.63 -16.12
C ARG A 87 -5.00 -7.51 -15.12
N LEU A 88 -5.60 -6.44 -15.63
CA LEU A 88 -6.22 -5.42 -14.80
C LEU A 88 -7.66 -5.80 -14.49
N VAL A 89 -8.08 -5.57 -13.24
CA VAL A 89 -9.45 -5.84 -12.81
C VAL A 89 -10.12 -4.57 -12.33
N LEU A 90 -11.25 -4.26 -12.95
CA LEU A 90 -12.17 -3.23 -12.49
C LEU A 90 -13.01 -3.80 -11.35
N PRO A 91 -12.95 -3.24 -10.13
CA PRO A 91 -13.82 -3.69 -9.05
C PRO A 91 -15.29 -3.33 -9.34
N GLY A 92 -16.22 -4.10 -8.79
CA GLY A 92 -17.66 -3.86 -8.96
C GLY A 92 -18.12 -2.49 -8.45
N ASN A 93 -17.42 -1.94 -7.44
CA ASN A 93 -17.62 -0.57 -6.96
C ASN A 93 -16.43 0.29 -7.34
N CYS A 94 -16.58 1.04 -8.43
CA CYS A 94 -15.53 1.94 -8.90
C CYS A 94 -15.54 3.27 -8.15
N LEU A 95 -14.39 3.66 -7.59
CA LEU A 95 -14.18 5.00 -7.06
C LEU A 95 -13.94 5.97 -8.22
N THR A 96 -14.83 6.94 -8.42
CA THR A 96 -14.87 7.87 -9.56
C THR A 96 -13.76 8.92 -9.56
N ALA A 97 -12.51 8.45 -9.57
CA ALA A 97 -11.31 9.23 -9.70
C ALA A 97 -10.33 8.44 -10.58
N PHE A 98 -9.43 9.15 -11.25
CA PHE A 98 -8.34 8.49 -11.97
C PHE A 98 -7.32 7.95 -10.98
N GLY A 99 -6.79 6.76 -11.25
CA GLY A 99 -5.73 6.19 -10.43
C GLY A 99 -5.03 5.03 -11.14
N ARG A 100 -3.85 4.67 -10.62
CA ARG A 100 -3.07 3.55 -11.11
C ARG A 100 -3.63 2.24 -10.61
N ALA A 101 -3.53 1.19 -11.42
CA ALA A 101 -3.81 -0.15 -10.93
C ALA A 101 -2.65 -0.62 -10.07
N LYS A 102 -2.96 -1.39 -9.03
CA LYS A 102 -1.99 -1.77 -8.00
C LYS A 102 -2.09 -3.23 -7.57
N ALA A 103 -0.98 -3.79 -7.11
CA ALA A 103 -0.91 -5.06 -6.40
C ALA A 103 0.14 -4.98 -5.30
N PHE A 104 -0.13 -5.63 -4.19
CA PHE A 104 0.82 -5.87 -3.11
C PHE A 104 1.08 -7.38 -3.04
N ILE A 105 2.35 -7.77 -3.11
CA ILE A 105 2.76 -9.17 -3.22
C ILE A 105 3.78 -9.46 -2.13
N GLU A 106 3.39 -10.33 -1.22
CA GLU A 106 4.21 -10.80 -0.11
C GLU A 106 5.14 -11.92 -0.60
N LEU A 107 6.44 -11.73 -0.39
CA LEU A 107 7.47 -12.68 -0.84
C LEU A 107 7.78 -13.68 0.28
N GLU A 108 6.79 -14.50 0.60
CA GLU A 108 6.87 -15.48 1.68
C GLU A 108 8.13 -16.38 1.57
N SER A 109 8.57 -16.89 2.74
CA SER A 109 9.71 -17.80 2.87
C SER A 109 11.05 -17.24 2.37
N MET A 110 11.20 -15.90 2.31
CA MET A 110 12.49 -15.26 2.05
C MET A 110 13.29 -15.16 3.35
N HIS A 111 14.50 -15.70 3.33
CA HIS A 111 15.48 -15.61 4.41
C HIS A 111 16.76 -14.95 3.90
N ASP A 112 17.68 -14.59 4.77
CA ASP A 112 18.97 -14.02 4.36
C ASP A 112 19.66 -14.92 3.31
N GLY A 113 20.05 -14.33 2.18
CA GLY A 113 20.61 -15.02 1.02
C GLY A 113 20.16 -14.45 -0.31
N ILE A 114 20.51 -15.16 -1.39
CA ILE A 114 20.19 -14.79 -2.77
C ILE A 114 18.95 -15.58 -3.22
N HIS A 115 17.98 -14.87 -3.79
CA HIS A 115 16.71 -15.44 -4.26
C HIS A 115 16.45 -15.03 -5.71
N ASN A 116 16.18 -16.02 -6.55
CA ASN A 116 15.76 -15.76 -7.93
C ASN A 116 14.27 -15.44 -7.98
N VAL A 117 13.94 -14.27 -8.54
CA VAL A 117 12.57 -13.81 -8.73
C VAL A 117 12.30 -13.65 -10.23
N HIS A 118 11.28 -14.36 -10.70
CA HIS A 118 10.84 -14.36 -12.08
C HIS A 118 9.56 -13.54 -12.17
N LEU A 119 9.60 -12.43 -12.88
CA LEU A 119 8.47 -11.53 -13.10
C LEU A 119 8.02 -11.66 -14.56
N GLU A 120 6.73 -11.93 -14.77
CA GLU A 120 6.15 -12.10 -16.10
C GLU A 120 4.95 -11.16 -16.30
N VAL A 121 4.97 -10.38 -17.38
CA VAL A 121 3.84 -9.56 -17.84
C VAL A 121 3.74 -9.69 -19.36
N ASN A 122 2.54 -9.98 -19.87
CA ASN A 122 2.34 -10.32 -21.28
C ASN A 122 3.32 -11.43 -21.74
N ASN A 123 4.17 -11.14 -22.73
CA ASN A 123 5.22 -12.04 -23.22
C ASN A 123 6.62 -11.70 -22.68
N ASP A 124 6.74 -10.65 -21.85
CA ASP A 124 7.99 -10.24 -21.25
C ASP A 124 8.26 -11.01 -19.96
N LYS A 125 9.47 -11.55 -19.86
CA LYS A 125 9.97 -12.28 -18.69
C LYS A 125 11.24 -11.62 -18.19
N LEU A 126 11.22 -11.25 -16.92
CA LEU A 126 12.32 -10.61 -16.23
C LEU A 126 12.78 -11.55 -15.11
N LEU A 127 14.03 -12.01 -15.21
CA LEU A 127 14.72 -12.77 -14.17
C LEU A 127 15.61 -11.81 -13.39
N THR A 128 15.36 -11.66 -12.10
CA THR A 128 16.15 -10.83 -11.19
C THR A 128 16.61 -11.62 -9.98
N GLU A 129 17.69 -11.13 -9.36
CA GLU A 129 18.17 -11.66 -8.10
C GLU A 129 17.88 -10.68 -6.97
N PHE A 130 17.22 -11.16 -5.92
CA PHE A 130 16.98 -10.43 -4.69
C PHE A 130 18.00 -10.91 -3.67
N HIS A 131 18.84 -10.01 -3.18
CA HIS A 131 19.86 -10.30 -2.18
C HIS A 131 19.37 -9.75 -0.85
N LEU A 132 18.87 -10.64 0.00
CA LEU A 132 18.35 -10.29 1.32
C LEU A 132 19.45 -10.47 2.36
N ALA A 133 19.67 -9.44 3.16
CA ALA A 133 20.49 -9.49 4.35
C ALA A 133 19.71 -8.88 5.53
N THR A 134 20.31 -8.93 6.71
CA THR A 134 19.67 -8.46 7.95
C THR A 134 19.23 -7.00 7.88
N ASP A 135 20.05 -6.12 7.29
CA ASP A 135 19.89 -4.66 7.28
C ASP A 135 19.56 -4.08 5.89
N ILE A 136 19.52 -4.92 4.85
CA ILE A 136 19.33 -4.45 3.47
C ILE A 136 18.72 -5.52 2.58
N LEU A 137 17.94 -5.08 1.58
CA LEU A 137 17.50 -5.86 0.43
C LEU A 137 17.94 -5.12 -0.84
N THR A 138 18.67 -5.80 -1.71
CA THR A 138 19.01 -5.28 -3.04
C THR A 138 18.44 -6.15 -4.14
N VAL A 139 18.18 -5.53 -5.30
CA VAL A 139 17.72 -6.21 -6.53
C VAL A 139 18.75 -6.00 -7.62
N GLU A 140 19.29 -7.10 -8.13
CA GLU A 140 20.14 -7.06 -9.32
C GLU A 140 19.30 -7.24 -10.58
N MET A 141 19.34 -6.22 -11.44
CA MET A 141 18.61 -6.18 -12.70
C MET A 141 19.50 -6.65 -13.86
N PRO A 142 19.02 -7.53 -14.75
CA PRO A 142 19.76 -7.92 -15.94
C PRO A 142 19.98 -6.72 -16.87
N LEU A 143 21.24 -6.51 -17.28
CA LEU A 143 21.64 -5.42 -18.15
C LEU A 143 21.12 -5.60 -19.60
N GLY A 144 20.92 -4.48 -20.29
CA GLY A 144 20.85 -4.46 -21.77
C GLY A 144 19.46 -4.53 -22.40
N LYS A 145 18.37 -4.39 -21.64
CA LYS A 145 17.00 -4.29 -22.20
C LYS A 145 16.16 -3.28 -21.42
N ILE A 146 15.29 -2.55 -22.13
CA ILE A 146 14.18 -1.81 -21.51
C ILE A 146 13.09 -2.83 -21.24
N TRP A 147 12.78 -3.03 -19.96
CA TRP A 147 11.80 -3.99 -19.51
C TRP A 147 10.44 -3.31 -19.33
N SER A 148 9.36 -4.04 -19.63
CA SER A 148 8.00 -3.64 -19.25
C SER A 148 7.77 -3.61 -17.74
N ILE A 149 8.77 -4.05 -16.95
CA ILE A 149 8.78 -4.05 -15.49
C ILE A 149 10.03 -3.30 -15.03
N GLN A 150 9.85 -2.25 -14.24
CA GLN A 150 10.92 -1.34 -13.83
C GLN A 150 11.04 -1.29 -12.31
N PHE A 151 12.28 -1.21 -11.83
CA PHE A 151 12.60 -0.95 -10.42
C PHE A 151 13.29 0.42 -10.35
N PRO A 152 12.57 1.51 -10.05
CA PRO A 152 13.19 2.83 -9.89
C PRO A 152 14.21 2.85 -8.75
N GLU A 153 13.94 2.07 -7.70
CA GLU A 153 14.83 1.85 -6.57
C GLU A 153 15.12 0.36 -6.46
N THR A 154 16.40 -0.02 -6.53
CA THR A 154 16.85 -1.41 -6.45
C THR A 154 17.45 -1.75 -5.08
N MET A 155 17.24 -0.89 -4.09
CA MET A 155 17.78 -1.03 -2.74
C MET A 155 16.75 -0.56 -1.72
N MET A 156 16.62 -1.32 -0.63
CA MET A 156 15.77 -1.02 0.51
C MET A 156 16.54 -1.35 1.79
N TYR A 157 16.70 -0.36 2.67
CA TYR A 157 17.23 -0.56 4.01
C TYR A 157 16.19 -1.25 4.88
N ARG A 158 16.64 -2.13 5.76
CA ARG A 158 15.78 -2.83 6.71
C ARG A 158 16.04 -2.30 8.11
N LEU A 159 14.97 -2.04 8.83
CA LEU A 159 15.04 -1.54 10.19
C LEU A 159 15.34 -2.69 11.16
N SER A 160 16.16 -2.45 12.19
CA SER A 160 16.24 -3.36 13.33
C SER A 160 15.00 -3.25 14.20
N ASP A 161 14.77 -4.24 15.07
CA ASP A 161 13.52 -4.40 15.80
C ASP A 161 13.28 -3.33 16.90
N ASP A 162 14.29 -2.51 17.20
CA ASP A 162 14.26 -1.37 18.11
C ASP A 162 13.81 -0.07 17.43
N TYR A 163 13.55 -0.07 16.13
CA TYR A 163 13.01 1.11 15.46
C TYR A 163 11.52 1.29 15.74
N VAL A 164 11.17 2.54 16.05
CA VAL A 164 9.80 3.05 16.10
C VAL A 164 9.72 4.25 15.17
N TRP A 165 8.65 4.36 14.39
CA TRP A 165 8.40 5.53 13.57
C TRP A 165 6.95 5.96 13.71
N GLY A 166 6.68 7.19 13.29
CA GLY A 166 5.35 7.74 13.48
C GLY A 166 5.23 9.15 12.96
N TYR A 167 4.10 9.74 13.29
CA TYR A 167 3.88 11.16 13.08
C TYR A 167 2.95 11.74 14.14
N VAL A 168 3.07 13.05 14.32
CA VAL A 168 2.21 13.83 15.21
C VAL A 168 1.73 15.09 14.47
N HIS A 169 0.48 15.48 14.67
CA HIS A 169 -0.01 16.80 14.26
C HIS A 169 -1.08 17.32 15.21
N ALA A 170 -1.22 18.64 15.28
CA ALA A 170 -2.21 19.30 16.13
C ALA A 170 -3.64 19.07 15.63
N ILE A 171 -4.57 18.80 16.55
CA ILE A 171 -6.01 18.66 16.24
C ILE A 171 -6.60 20.01 15.83
N ALA A 172 -6.23 21.08 16.53
CA ALA A 172 -6.70 22.42 16.24
C ALA A 172 -5.53 23.33 15.85
N PRO A 173 -5.69 24.23 14.86
CA PRO A 173 -4.65 25.21 14.49
C PRO A 173 -4.22 26.16 15.62
N GLN A 174 -4.99 26.20 16.72
CA GLN A 174 -4.74 27.06 17.87
C GLN A 174 -4.08 26.32 19.04
N SER A 175 -4.12 24.98 19.04
CA SER A 175 -3.22 24.17 19.87
C SER A 175 -1.82 24.54 19.40
N HIS A 176 -1.08 25.23 20.27
CA HIS A 176 0.26 25.69 19.89
C HIS A 176 1.05 24.49 19.39
N ASN A 177 1.68 24.60 18.22
CA ASN A 177 2.51 23.57 17.56
C ASN A 177 3.78 23.20 18.37
N ASP A 178 3.69 23.24 19.70
CA ASP A 178 4.76 22.91 20.60
C ASP A 178 4.70 21.41 20.93
N TYR A 179 5.28 20.61 20.03
CA TYR A 179 5.46 19.18 20.24
C TYR A 179 6.57 18.88 21.27
N SER A 180 7.24 19.88 21.84
CA SER A 180 8.43 19.67 22.68
C SER A 180 8.13 18.84 23.91
N GLN A 181 6.96 19.02 24.54
CA GLN A 181 6.60 18.27 25.73
C GLN A 181 6.28 16.80 25.41
N PHE A 182 5.73 16.51 24.21
CA PHE A 182 5.53 15.15 23.72
C PHE A 182 6.88 14.46 23.49
N PHE A 183 7.75 15.05 22.66
CA PHE A 183 9.07 14.47 22.38
C PHE A 183 9.95 14.35 23.63
N LYS A 184 9.88 15.33 24.55
CA LYS A 184 10.57 15.26 25.83
C LYS A 184 10.16 14.03 26.64
N GLN A 185 8.86 13.70 26.72
CA GLN A 185 8.42 12.52 27.46
C GLN A 185 8.89 11.22 26.80
N LEU A 186 8.91 11.16 25.46
CA LEU A 186 9.48 10.01 24.74
C LEU A 186 10.96 9.83 25.09
N THR A 187 11.74 10.93 25.08
CA THR A 187 13.17 10.90 25.44
C THR A 187 13.40 10.56 26.91
N GLU A 188 12.60 11.09 27.84
CA GLU A 188 12.66 10.73 29.26
C GLU A 188 12.32 9.25 29.51
N ALA A 189 11.52 8.63 28.63
CA ALA A 189 11.24 7.21 28.64
C ALA A 189 12.34 6.34 27.97
N GLY A 190 13.36 6.97 27.39
CA GLY A 190 14.51 6.31 26.76
C GLY A 190 14.45 6.23 25.24
N ALA A 191 13.50 6.89 24.58
CA ALA A 191 13.49 6.97 23.12
C ALA A 191 14.55 7.96 22.60
N GLU A 192 15.34 7.52 21.64
CA GLU A 192 16.37 8.35 21.01
C GLU A 192 15.96 8.71 19.59
N GLU A 193 15.91 10.01 19.27
CA GLU A 193 15.62 10.44 17.90
C GLU A 193 16.72 10.00 16.94
N LYS A 194 16.29 9.44 15.81
CA LYS A 194 17.19 8.90 14.79
C LYS A 194 17.03 9.64 13.47
N GLN A 195 18.09 10.32 13.06
CA GLN A 195 18.21 10.81 11.70
C GLN A 195 18.66 9.68 10.78
N LEU A 196 17.89 9.44 9.72
CA LEU A 196 18.13 8.43 8.70
C LEU A 196 18.66 9.08 7.42
N GLU A 197 19.51 8.37 6.70
CA GLU A 197 19.94 8.79 5.36
C GLU A 197 18.77 8.67 4.36
N PRO A 198 18.76 9.47 3.28
CA PRO A 198 17.77 9.31 2.21
C PRO A 198 17.75 7.89 1.64
N GLY A 199 16.56 7.32 1.49
CA GLY A 199 16.37 5.96 0.98
C GLY A 199 15.00 5.37 1.31
N ASN A 200 14.77 4.17 0.78
CA ASN A 200 13.59 3.34 1.05
C ASN A 200 13.87 2.44 2.27
N TYR A 201 12.99 2.44 3.27
CA TYR A 201 13.06 1.66 4.51
C TYR A 201 11.94 0.62 4.63
N GLY A 202 11.31 0.24 3.51
CA GLY A 202 10.28 -0.80 3.44
C GLY A 202 8.88 -0.37 3.90
N PHE A 203 8.79 0.45 4.94
CA PHE A 203 7.56 1.03 5.49
C PHE A 203 7.42 2.53 5.24
N PHE A 204 8.51 3.18 4.83
CA PHE A 204 8.53 4.58 4.46
C PHE A 204 9.74 4.88 3.58
N ARG A 205 9.74 6.06 2.96
CA ARG A 205 10.87 6.64 2.25
C ARG A 205 11.30 7.95 2.90
N VAL A 206 12.60 8.11 3.09
CA VAL A 206 13.23 9.37 3.50
C VAL A 206 13.87 9.98 2.25
N GLY A 207 13.58 11.24 1.97
CA GLY A 207 14.30 12.07 0.99
C GLY A 207 15.07 13.18 1.69
N GLU A 208 15.72 14.08 0.92
CA GLU A 208 16.47 15.20 1.50
C GLU A 208 15.60 16.08 2.42
N ASP A 209 14.38 16.41 1.98
CA ASP A 209 13.41 17.23 2.72
C ASP A 209 12.01 16.59 2.74
N SER A 210 11.93 15.26 2.61
CA SER A 210 10.63 14.57 2.52
C SER A 210 10.60 13.28 3.31
N PHE A 211 9.43 12.98 3.85
CA PHE A 211 9.12 11.69 4.46
C PHE A 211 7.83 11.17 3.83
N VAL A 212 7.84 9.93 3.38
CA VAL A 212 6.70 9.29 2.72
C VAL A 212 6.38 8.00 3.45
N LEU A 213 5.28 7.99 4.20
CA LEU A 213 4.75 6.79 4.83
C LEU A 213 4.08 5.89 3.80
N PHE A 214 4.31 4.59 3.96
CA PHE A 214 3.67 3.56 3.18
C PHE A 214 2.53 2.94 3.98
N VAL A 215 1.34 3.53 3.87
CA VAL A 215 0.16 3.05 4.59
C VAL A 215 -0.67 2.21 3.62
N HIS A 216 -0.60 0.89 3.79
CA HIS A 216 -1.17 -0.06 2.82
C HIS A 216 -0.68 0.24 1.39
N GLU A 217 -1.61 0.53 0.49
CA GLU A 217 -1.35 0.81 -0.92
C GLU A 217 -1.32 2.32 -1.24
N MET A 218 -1.07 3.16 -0.23
CA MET A 218 -1.02 4.62 -0.37
C MET A 218 0.32 5.18 0.10
N HIS A 219 0.74 6.25 -0.56
CA HIS A 219 1.82 7.12 -0.11
C HIS A 219 1.20 8.28 0.69
N PHE A 220 1.65 8.49 1.91
CA PHE A 220 1.19 9.56 2.79
C PHE A 220 2.35 10.44 3.23
N HIS A 221 2.17 11.76 3.18
CA HIS A 221 3.17 12.74 3.60
C HIS A 221 2.75 13.35 4.94
N PRO A 222 3.22 12.81 6.09
CA PRO A 222 2.91 13.37 7.39
C PRO A 222 3.53 14.76 7.57
N GLU A 223 2.88 15.62 8.38
CA GLU A 223 3.39 16.96 8.69
C GLU A 223 4.61 16.93 9.63
N THR A 224 4.54 16.15 10.71
CA THR A 224 5.63 16.01 11.69
C THR A 224 6.00 14.53 11.86
N PRO A 225 6.67 13.92 10.85
CA PRO A 225 7.20 12.56 10.99
C PRO A 225 8.34 12.52 11.99
N PHE A 226 8.54 11.35 12.59
CA PHE A 226 9.72 11.06 13.39
C PHE A 226 10.11 9.59 13.28
N VAL A 227 11.40 9.33 13.56
CA VAL A 227 11.96 7.99 13.70
C VAL A 227 12.78 7.97 14.98
N LEU A 228 12.59 6.92 15.77
CA LEU A 228 13.18 6.73 17.09
C LEU A 228 13.85 5.35 17.17
N LEU A 229 14.88 5.25 18.00
CA LEU A 229 15.33 4.00 18.58
C LEU A 229 14.71 3.85 19.97
N PHE A 230 14.13 2.69 20.23
CA PHE A 230 13.47 2.35 21.48
C PHE A 230 13.44 0.83 21.67
N ASP A 231 14.24 0.34 22.62
CA ASP A 231 14.39 -1.10 22.92
C ASP A 231 13.47 -1.59 24.06
N ASN A 232 12.76 -0.66 24.71
CA ASN A 232 11.79 -0.91 25.77
C ASN A 232 10.43 -1.40 25.23
N ASP A 233 9.47 -1.60 26.14
CA ASP A 233 8.11 -2.02 25.80
C ASP A 233 7.34 -0.92 25.04
N PHE A 234 6.86 -1.23 23.83
CA PHE A 234 6.09 -0.33 22.97
C PHE A 234 4.88 0.28 23.69
N GLN A 235 4.28 -0.43 24.66
CA GLN A 235 3.19 0.10 25.48
C GLN A 235 3.56 1.39 26.23
N THR A 236 4.84 1.58 26.58
CA THR A 236 5.33 2.81 27.21
C THR A 236 5.12 4.02 26.30
N LEU A 237 5.39 3.87 25.00
CA LEU A 237 5.20 4.95 24.03
C LEU A 237 3.73 5.22 23.76
N THR A 238 2.89 4.18 23.75
CA THR A 238 1.44 4.34 23.54
C THR A 238 0.78 5.03 24.74
N ASP A 239 1.19 4.72 25.98
CA ASP A 239 0.71 5.39 27.19
C ASP A 239 1.08 6.89 27.19
N ILE A 240 2.30 7.22 26.77
CA ILE A 240 2.72 8.62 26.58
C ILE A 240 1.85 9.27 25.51
N ALA A 241 1.74 8.68 24.33
CA ALA A 241 0.95 9.21 23.22
C ALA A 241 -0.54 9.39 23.58
N TYR A 242 -1.09 8.51 24.41
CA TYR A 242 -2.45 8.62 24.94
C TYR A 242 -2.64 9.85 25.82
N SER A 243 -1.64 10.21 26.63
CA SER A 243 -1.73 11.41 27.49
C SER A 243 -1.83 12.75 26.72
N PHE A 244 -1.54 12.73 25.41
CA PHE A 244 -1.67 13.89 24.51
C PHE A 244 -2.83 13.77 23.50
N SER A 245 -3.76 12.81 23.70
CA SER A 245 -4.83 12.55 22.71
C SER A 245 -5.82 13.69 22.52
N ASP A 246 -5.95 14.57 23.51
CA ASP A 246 -6.85 15.74 23.44
C ASP A 246 -6.27 16.87 22.59
N ASP A 247 -4.94 16.90 22.43
CA ASP A 247 -4.23 17.97 21.75
C ASP A 247 -3.75 17.56 20.35
N PHE A 248 -3.37 16.29 20.18
CA PHE A 248 -2.67 15.79 19.00
C PHE A 248 -3.32 14.54 18.40
N VAL A 249 -3.16 14.40 17.08
CA VAL A 249 -3.30 13.12 16.38
C VAL A 249 -1.92 12.48 16.33
N ILE A 250 -1.79 11.29 16.91
CA ILE A 250 -0.52 10.57 17.04
C ILE A 250 -0.68 9.18 16.48
N VAL A 251 0.28 8.79 15.65
CA VAL A 251 0.38 7.44 15.10
C VAL A 251 1.78 6.92 15.33
N LEU A 252 1.87 5.70 15.88
CA LEU A 252 3.12 4.99 16.14
C LEU A 252 3.10 3.64 15.45
N TYR A 253 4.25 3.24 14.95
CA TYR A 253 4.52 1.95 14.36
C TYR A 253 5.83 1.40 14.93
N SER A 254 5.91 0.09 15.17
CA SER A 254 7.17 -0.57 15.55
C SER A 254 7.69 -1.47 14.43
N ALA A 255 9.01 -1.68 14.40
CA ALA A 255 9.66 -2.63 13.49
C ALA A 255 9.32 -4.10 13.80
N LYS A 256 8.51 -4.34 14.84
CA LYS A 256 7.94 -5.64 15.25
C LYS A 256 6.46 -5.79 14.85
N GLY A 257 5.86 -4.76 14.24
CA GLY A 257 4.48 -4.81 13.71
C GLY A 257 3.43 -4.24 14.65
N ASP A 258 3.82 -3.61 15.76
CA ASP A 258 2.88 -2.92 16.64
C ASP A 258 2.41 -1.61 16.00
N VAL A 259 1.14 -1.26 16.23
CA VAL A 259 0.53 -0.04 15.72
C VAL A 259 -0.30 0.62 16.81
N TYR A 260 -0.20 1.95 16.92
CA TYR A 260 -1.07 2.77 17.75
C TYR A 260 -1.58 3.97 16.96
N HIS A 261 -2.86 4.28 17.09
CA HIS A 261 -3.50 5.44 16.46
C HIS A 261 -4.57 6.01 17.40
N ASN A 262 -4.35 7.19 17.96
CA ASN A 262 -5.21 7.73 19.01
C ASN A 262 -6.57 8.28 18.52
N GLN A 263 -6.78 8.41 17.21
CA GLN A 263 -8.06 8.83 16.62
C GLN A 263 -8.82 7.69 15.91
N GLN A 264 -8.43 6.43 16.15
CA GLN A 264 -9.20 5.29 15.62
C GLN A 264 -10.34 4.98 16.61
N PRO A 265 -11.59 4.86 16.13
CA PRO A 265 -12.74 4.53 16.97
C PRO A 265 -12.71 3.09 17.50
#